data_AF-F2F9X2-F1
#
_entry.id   AF-F2F9X2-F1
#
_cell.length_a   1.000
_cell.length_b   1.000
_cell.length_c   1.000
_cell.angle_alpha   90.00
_cell.angle_beta   90.00
_cell.angle_gamma   90.00
#
_symmetry.space_group_name_H-M   'P 1'
#
loop_
_entity.id
_entity.type
_entity.pdbx_description
1 polymer ?
#
loop_
_entity_poly.entity_id
_entity_poly.type
_entity_poly.pdbx_seq_one_letter_code
_entity_poly.pdbx_strand_id
1 'polypeptide(L)'
;MQFRQLFEKQRQLDRFIEENQQVQKDVFAEKGLALLVELSELANETRCFKFWSTKGPSKRAVLLEEYVDSVHFILSLGNMRGFLLEEWPFLKVKQELTETFLNATQTILTFLQHQTEENYRAMWKQYSIIAYNLDFSIDDVLHAYELKNEKNYERQRNGY
;
A
#
# COMPACT_ATOMS: atom_id res chain seq x y z
N MET A 1 -3.85 9.89 14.39
CA MET A 1 -2.73 10.29 13.50
C MET A 1 -3.29 11.03 12.28
N GLN A 2 -2.60 12.04 11.77
CA GLN A 2 -2.99 12.68 10.50
C GLN A 2 -2.32 11.96 9.33
N PHE A 3 -2.97 11.90 8.16
CA PHE A 3 -2.46 11.18 6.99
C PHE A 3 -1.04 11.60 6.60
N ARG A 4 -0.72 12.89 6.63
CA ARG A 4 0.63 13.39 6.39
C ARG A 4 1.71 12.80 7.31
N GLN A 5 1.36 12.46 8.55
CA GLN A 5 2.32 11.89 9.52
C GLN A 5 2.80 10.48 9.10
N LEU A 6 2.01 9.78 8.28
CA LEU A 6 2.41 8.50 7.70
C LEU A 6 3.68 8.61 6.85
N PHE A 7 3.83 9.69 6.10
CA PHE A 7 5.01 9.88 5.26
C PHE A 7 6.29 9.98 6.09
N GLU A 8 6.26 10.69 7.22
CA GLU A 8 7.43 10.80 8.10
C GLU A 8 7.72 9.45 8.79
N LYS A 9 6.70 8.76 9.29
CA LYS A 9 6.87 7.41 9.86
C LYS A 9 7.45 6.43 8.84
N GLN A 10 6.96 6.44 7.60
CA GLN A 10 7.49 5.58 6.55
C GLN A 10 8.94 5.93 6.23
N ARG A 11 9.27 7.22 6.13
CA ARG A 11 10.65 7.68 5.86
C ARG A 11 11.62 7.26 6.96
N GLN A 12 11.18 7.26 8.21
CA GLN A 12 11.98 6.77 9.33
C GLN A 12 12.17 5.25 9.27
N LEU A 13 11.13 4.50 8.92
CA LEU A 13 11.22 3.05 8.77
C LEU A 13 12.14 2.66 7.61
N ASP A 14 11.97 3.31 6.45
CA ASP A 14 12.78 3.07 5.26
C ASP A 14 14.26 3.33 5.54
N ARG A 15 14.59 4.48 6.17
CA ARG A 15 15.97 4.80 6.57
C ARG A 15 16.55 3.74 7.50
N PHE A 16 15.77 3.30 8.50
CA PHE A 16 16.21 2.28 9.44
C PHE A 16 16.50 0.94 8.74
N ILE A 17 15.65 0.51 7.80
CA ILE A 17 15.87 -0.70 7.01
C ILE A 17 17.11 -0.54 6.12
N GLU A 18 17.21 0.56 5.39
CA GLU A 18 18.31 0.81 4.45
C GLU A 18 19.67 0.88 5.16
N GLU A 19 19.73 1.49 6.35
CA GLU A 19 20.92 1.53 7.21
C GLU A 19 21.29 0.14 7.75
N ASN A 20 20.31 -0.61 8.30
CA ASN A 20 20.55 -1.94 8.86
C ASN A 20 21.01 -2.94 7.79
N GLN A 21 20.43 -2.87 6.59
CA GLN A 21 20.72 -3.76 5.47
C GLN A 21 21.85 -3.23 4.57
N GLN A 22 22.47 -2.10 4.91
CA GLN A 22 23.55 -1.46 4.17
C GLN A 22 23.21 -1.23 2.68
N VAL A 23 21.97 -0.81 2.40
CA VAL A 23 21.49 -0.54 1.04
C VAL A 23 22.15 0.74 0.52
N GLN A 24 22.95 0.62 -0.54
CA GLN A 24 23.66 1.74 -1.16
C GLN A 24 23.17 2.08 -2.58
N LYS A 25 22.11 1.42 -3.05
CA LYS A 25 21.55 1.61 -4.40
C LYS A 25 20.17 2.25 -4.33
N ASP A 26 19.75 2.86 -5.44
CA ASP A 26 18.35 3.22 -5.63
C ASP A 26 17.51 1.93 -5.70
N VAL A 27 16.54 1.81 -4.79
CA VAL A 27 15.64 0.65 -4.66
C VAL A 27 14.21 0.96 -5.13
N PHE A 28 14.02 2.00 -5.94
CA PHE A 28 12.69 2.41 -6.40
C PHE A 28 11.99 1.30 -7.18
N ALA A 29 12.71 0.59 -8.05
CA ALA A 29 12.14 -0.51 -8.83
C ALA A 29 11.75 -1.69 -7.93
N GLU A 30 12.59 -2.01 -6.94
CA GLU A 30 12.33 -3.06 -5.96
C GLU A 30 11.10 -2.74 -5.10
N LYS A 31 10.97 -1.49 -4.62
CA LYS A 31 9.78 -1.03 -3.88
C LYS A 31 8.53 -1.01 -4.76
N GLY A 32 8.67 -0.68 -6.04
CA GLY A 32 7.60 -0.75 -7.03
C GLY A 32 7.11 -2.17 -7.29
N LEU A 33 8.05 -3.13 -7.40
CA LEU A 33 7.71 -4.55 -7.52
C LEU A 33 7.06 -5.07 -6.23
N ALA A 34 7.59 -4.70 -5.07
CA ALA A 34 7.00 -5.07 -3.78
C ALA A 34 5.53 -4.61 -3.70
N LEU A 35 5.23 -3.35 -4.07
CA LEU A 35 3.85 -2.86 -4.13
C LEU A 35 2.93 -3.72 -5.03
N LEU A 36 3.40 -4.14 -6.20
CA LEU A 36 2.61 -5.01 -7.09
C LEU A 36 2.38 -6.40 -6.48
N VAL A 37 3.36 -6.94 -5.74
CA VAL A 37 3.25 -8.20 -5.01
C VAL A 37 2.21 -8.06 -3.90
N GLU A 38 2.33 -7.07 -3.01
CA GLU A 38 1.39 -6.83 -1.91
C GLU A 38 -0.05 -6.60 -2.42
N LEU A 39 -0.22 -5.85 -3.53
CA LEU A 39 -1.54 -5.68 -4.16
C LEU A 39 -2.11 -7.04 -4.61
N SER A 40 -1.26 -7.91 -5.14
CA SER A 40 -1.65 -9.25 -5.60
C SER A 40 -1.95 -10.20 -4.44
N GLU A 41 -1.23 -10.08 -3.33
CA GLU A 41 -1.50 -10.81 -2.08
C GLU A 41 -2.87 -10.41 -1.52
N LEU A 42 -3.15 -9.11 -1.42
CA LEU A 42 -4.48 -8.63 -1.05
C LEU A 42 -5.56 -9.15 -2.01
N ALA A 43 -5.37 -9.05 -3.33
CA ALA A 43 -6.32 -9.57 -4.31
C ALA A 43 -6.57 -11.08 -4.10
N ASN A 44 -5.52 -11.85 -3.82
CA ASN A 44 -5.60 -13.28 -3.57
C ASN A 44 -6.43 -13.63 -2.33
N GLU A 45 -6.31 -12.83 -1.26
CA GLU A 45 -7.05 -12.98 -0.01
C GLU A 45 -8.52 -12.56 -0.12
N THR A 46 -8.85 -11.56 -0.97
CA THR A 46 -10.25 -11.25 -1.30
C THR A 46 -10.91 -12.34 -2.13
N ARG A 47 -10.12 -13.07 -2.93
CA ARG A 47 -10.57 -14.12 -3.86
C ARG A 47 -11.59 -13.65 -4.91
N CYS A 48 -11.73 -12.34 -5.13
CA CYS A 48 -12.77 -11.77 -6.00
C CYS A 48 -12.69 -12.24 -7.46
N PHE A 49 -11.51 -12.66 -7.91
CA PHE A 49 -11.28 -13.16 -9.28
C PHE A 49 -11.46 -14.68 -9.41
N LYS A 50 -11.61 -15.43 -8.30
CA LYS A 50 -11.61 -16.90 -8.29
C LYS A 50 -12.99 -17.46 -8.62
N PHE A 51 -13.49 -17.16 -9.83
CA PHE A 51 -14.84 -17.57 -10.30
C PHE A 51 -15.06 -19.10 -10.35
N TRP A 52 -13.98 -19.89 -10.30
CA TRP A 52 -14.01 -21.35 -10.25
C TRP A 52 -14.09 -21.92 -8.82
N SER A 53 -14.27 -21.09 -7.79
CA SER A 53 -14.28 -21.51 -6.39
C SER A 53 -15.38 -20.84 -5.58
N THR A 54 -16.01 -21.60 -4.69
CA THR A 54 -17.05 -21.12 -3.77
C THR A 54 -16.49 -20.67 -2.40
N LYS A 55 -15.19 -20.84 -2.15
CA LYS A 55 -14.56 -20.40 -0.90
C LYS A 55 -14.57 -18.86 -0.85
N GLY A 56 -15.16 -18.31 0.20
CA GLY A 56 -15.22 -16.86 0.46
C GLY A 56 -13.87 -16.25 0.88
N PRO A 57 -13.82 -14.91 0.98
CA PRO A 57 -12.60 -14.16 1.30
C PRO A 57 -12.05 -14.53 2.68
N SER A 58 -10.78 -14.20 2.90
CA SER A 58 -10.19 -14.23 4.23
C SER A 58 -10.86 -13.23 5.17
N LYS A 59 -10.61 -13.40 6.47
CA LYS A 59 -11.18 -12.53 7.51
C LYS A 59 -10.74 -11.08 7.27
N ARG A 60 -11.60 -10.12 7.61
CA ARG A 60 -11.34 -8.68 7.48
C ARG A 60 -9.97 -8.25 8.01
N ALA A 61 -9.54 -8.78 9.16
CA ALA A 61 -8.23 -8.46 9.75
C ALA A 61 -7.05 -8.86 8.86
N VAL A 62 -7.14 -9.99 8.15
CA VAL A 62 -6.11 -10.42 7.19
C VAL A 62 -6.11 -9.48 6.01
N LEU A 63 -7.28 -9.20 5.43
CA LEU A 63 -7.39 -8.26 4.30
C LEU A 63 -6.85 -6.86 4.65
N LEU A 64 -7.10 -6.40 5.87
CA LEU A 64 -6.59 -5.10 6.32
C LEU A 64 -5.06 -5.12 6.49
N GLU A 65 -4.48 -6.23 6.99
CA GLU A 65 -3.01 -6.40 7.07
C GLU A 65 -2.37 -6.32 5.67
N GLU A 66 -2.87 -7.08 4.70
CA GLU A 66 -2.36 -7.07 3.31
C GLU A 66 -2.54 -5.69 2.65
N TYR A 67 -3.67 -5.01 2.95
CA TYR A 67 -3.92 -3.66 2.45
C TYR A 67 -2.89 -2.66 2.96
N VAL A 68 -2.55 -2.70 4.26
CA VAL A 68 -1.57 -1.76 4.81
C VAL A 68 -0.14 -2.05 4.38
N ASP A 69 0.18 -3.29 4.01
CA ASP A 69 1.48 -3.63 3.42
C ASP A 69 1.72 -2.89 2.09
N SER A 70 0.71 -2.82 1.22
CA SER A 70 0.77 -1.96 0.04
C SER A 70 0.89 -0.47 0.39
N VAL A 71 0.16 0.00 1.42
CA VAL A 71 0.21 1.42 1.86
C VAL A 71 1.63 1.82 2.26
N HIS A 72 2.37 0.96 2.96
CA HIS A 72 3.78 1.19 3.28
C HIS A 72 4.61 1.50 2.03
N PHE A 73 4.46 0.70 0.97
CA PHE A 73 5.20 0.92 -0.28
C PHE A 73 4.72 2.14 -1.08
N ILE A 74 3.41 2.43 -1.10
CA ILE A 74 2.90 3.65 -1.74
C ILE A 74 3.48 4.91 -1.08
N LEU A 75 3.54 4.94 0.26
CA LEU A 75 4.16 6.04 1.02
C LEU A 75 5.67 6.11 0.75
N SER A 76 6.34 4.97 0.70
CA SER A 76 7.79 4.90 0.44
C SER A 76 8.14 5.48 -0.94
N LEU A 77 7.41 5.07 -1.99
CA LEU A 77 7.60 5.59 -3.34
C LEU A 77 7.33 7.09 -3.44
N GLY A 78 6.32 7.60 -2.71
CA GLY A 78 6.05 9.03 -2.61
C GLY A 78 7.20 9.80 -1.96
N ASN A 79 7.69 9.30 -0.83
CA ASN A 79 8.86 9.87 -0.14
C ASN A 79 10.10 9.93 -1.05
N MET A 80 10.38 8.87 -1.83
CA MET A 80 11.52 8.81 -2.75
C MET A 80 11.45 9.84 -3.89
N ARG A 81 10.27 10.40 -4.16
CA ARG A 81 10.05 11.41 -5.22
C ARG A 81 9.63 12.78 -4.68
N GLY A 82 9.52 12.93 -3.36
CA GLY A 82 9.04 14.15 -2.73
C GLY A 82 7.54 14.41 -2.94
N PHE A 83 6.76 13.40 -3.35
CA PHE A 83 5.32 13.51 -3.52
C PHE A 83 4.62 13.26 -2.19
N LEU A 84 4.23 14.35 -1.53
CA LEU A 84 3.53 14.33 -0.25
C LEU A 84 2.07 14.69 -0.43
N LEU A 85 1.22 14.12 0.40
CA LEU A 85 -0.21 14.41 0.45
C LEU A 85 -0.58 14.85 1.87
N GLU A 86 -1.28 15.97 1.97
CA GLU A 86 -1.79 16.46 3.27
C GLU A 86 -2.91 15.56 3.79
N GLU A 87 -3.79 15.12 2.87
CA GLU A 87 -4.97 14.31 3.16
C GLU A 87 -5.04 13.09 2.26
N TRP A 88 -5.70 12.04 2.76
CA TRP A 88 -6.01 10.87 1.96
C TRP A 88 -7.01 11.27 0.87
N PRO A 89 -6.72 11.06 -0.43
CA PRO A 89 -7.66 11.33 -1.52
C PRO A 89 -8.75 10.23 -1.59
N PHE A 90 -9.57 10.13 -0.54
CA PHE A 90 -10.51 9.02 -0.35
C PHE A 90 -11.73 9.15 -1.26
N LEU A 91 -12.00 8.12 -2.05
CA LEU A 91 -13.12 8.07 -2.99
C LEU A 91 -14.13 6.99 -2.61
N LYS A 92 -15.40 7.40 -2.46
CA LYS A 92 -16.54 6.52 -2.19
C LYS A 92 -17.19 6.03 -3.48
N VAL A 93 -16.46 5.18 -4.22
CA VAL A 93 -16.95 4.62 -5.49
C VAL A 93 -17.21 3.14 -5.33
N LYS A 94 -18.46 2.70 -5.49
CA LYS A 94 -18.78 1.27 -5.49
C LYS A 94 -18.42 0.68 -6.86
N GLN A 95 -17.59 -0.35 -6.86
CA GLN A 95 -17.13 -1.04 -8.07
C GLN A 95 -16.84 -2.51 -7.75
N GLU A 96 -16.92 -3.37 -8.77
CA GLU A 96 -16.47 -4.76 -8.67
C GLU A 96 -14.97 -4.83 -8.33
N LEU A 97 -14.63 -5.59 -7.30
CA LEU A 97 -13.25 -5.67 -6.78
C LEU A 97 -12.25 -6.09 -7.86
N THR A 98 -12.62 -7.05 -8.72
CA THR A 98 -11.74 -7.51 -9.81
C THR A 98 -11.35 -6.36 -10.74
N GLU A 99 -12.29 -5.49 -11.12
CA GLU A 99 -11.98 -4.30 -11.93
C GLU A 99 -11.14 -3.29 -11.14
N THR A 100 -11.47 -3.08 -9.87
CA THR A 100 -10.74 -2.16 -9.00
C THR A 100 -9.26 -2.56 -8.85
N PHE A 101 -8.96 -3.85 -8.70
CA PHE A 101 -7.59 -4.37 -8.65
C PHE A 101 -6.86 -4.21 -9.98
N LEU A 102 -7.51 -4.50 -11.12
CA LEU A 102 -6.91 -4.30 -12.44
C LEU A 102 -6.57 -2.82 -12.69
N ASN A 103 -7.49 -1.92 -12.35
CA ASN A 103 -7.26 -0.47 -12.44
C ASN A 103 -6.13 -0.02 -11.50
N ALA A 104 -6.06 -0.56 -10.28
CA ALA A 104 -4.96 -0.26 -9.34
C ALA A 104 -3.62 -0.68 -9.93
N THR A 105 -3.51 -1.91 -10.44
CA THR A 105 -2.31 -2.39 -11.14
C THR A 105 -1.92 -1.47 -12.28
N GLN A 106 -2.88 -1.05 -13.11
CA GLN A 106 -2.61 -0.12 -14.21
C GLN A 106 -2.06 1.21 -13.72
N THR A 107 -2.67 1.82 -12.70
CA THR A 107 -2.20 3.11 -12.14
C THR A 107 -0.81 3.00 -11.51
N ILE A 108 -0.50 1.88 -10.84
CA ILE A 108 0.83 1.61 -10.28
C ILE A 108 1.85 1.51 -11.42
N LEU A 109 1.59 0.70 -12.44
CA LEU A 109 2.50 0.55 -13.58
C LEU A 109 2.73 1.87 -14.30
N THR A 110 1.67 2.67 -14.51
CA THR A 110 1.78 4.00 -15.09
C THR A 110 2.65 4.92 -14.24
N PHE A 111 2.50 4.92 -12.92
CA PHE A 111 3.37 5.70 -12.03
C PHE A 111 4.83 5.24 -12.04
N LEU A 112 5.07 3.92 -12.07
CA LEU A 112 6.44 3.37 -12.14
C LEU A 112 7.16 3.78 -13.44
N GLN A 113 6.42 3.87 -14.56
CA GLN A 113 6.94 4.35 -15.85
C GLN A 113 7.05 5.88 -15.91
N HIS A 114 6.08 6.59 -15.33
CA HIS A 114 5.94 8.05 -15.41
C HIS A 114 5.72 8.64 -14.02
N GLN A 115 6.82 8.99 -13.35
CA GLN A 115 6.86 9.37 -11.94
C GLN A 115 6.45 10.83 -11.73
N THR A 116 5.21 11.17 -12.07
CA THR A 116 4.62 12.50 -11.85
C THR A 116 3.75 12.49 -10.60
N GLU A 117 3.56 13.67 -9.98
CA GLU A 117 2.66 13.81 -8.84
C GLU A 117 1.19 13.48 -9.22
N GLU A 118 0.80 13.76 -10.47
CA GLU A 118 -0.51 13.40 -11.00
C GLU A 118 -0.71 11.87 -11.00
N ASN A 119 0.25 11.11 -11.54
CA ASN A 119 0.17 9.66 -11.56
C ASN A 119 0.23 9.06 -10.15
N TYR A 120 1.01 9.68 -9.24
CA TYR A 120 1.04 9.30 -7.83
C TYR A 120 -0.34 9.50 -7.16
N ARG A 121 -0.99 10.64 -7.41
CA ARG A 121 -2.35 10.92 -6.92
C ARG A 121 -3.39 9.98 -7.53
N ALA A 122 -3.25 9.62 -8.81
CA ALA A 122 -4.12 8.66 -9.48
C ALA A 122 -4.02 7.27 -8.84
N MET A 123 -2.80 6.80 -8.55
CA MET A 123 -2.55 5.55 -7.83
C MET A 123 -3.23 5.57 -6.44
N TRP A 124 -3.06 6.63 -5.65
CA TRP A 124 -3.72 6.76 -4.34
C TRP A 124 -5.25 6.76 -4.43
N LYS A 125 -5.81 7.49 -5.40
CA LYS A 125 -7.26 7.50 -5.64
C LYS A 125 -7.77 6.10 -5.91
N GLN A 126 -7.12 5.36 -6.80
CA GLN A 126 -7.53 3.99 -7.14
C GLN A 126 -7.38 3.04 -5.94
N TYR A 127 -6.31 3.20 -5.15
CA TYR A 127 -6.11 2.42 -3.93
C TYR A 127 -7.15 2.72 -2.84
N SER A 128 -7.68 3.95 -2.78
CA SER A 128 -8.78 4.31 -1.87
C SER A 128 -10.11 3.66 -2.23
N ILE A 129 -10.34 3.40 -3.53
CA ILE A 129 -11.54 2.68 -4.00
C ILE A 129 -11.52 1.23 -3.52
N ILE A 130 -10.33 0.61 -3.45
CA ILE A 130 -10.17 -0.73 -2.84
C ILE A 130 -10.60 -0.69 -1.37
N ALA A 131 -10.08 0.26 -0.57
CA ALA A 131 -10.47 0.40 0.83
C ALA A 131 -11.98 0.57 1.00
N TYR A 132 -12.60 1.45 0.19
CA TYR A 132 -14.04 1.66 0.25
C TYR A 132 -14.84 0.39 -0.07
N ASN A 133 -14.43 -0.39 -1.08
CA ASN A 133 -15.14 -1.61 -1.46
C ASN A 133 -14.90 -2.79 -0.52
N LEU A 134 -13.86 -2.73 0.33
CA LEU A 134 -13.59 -3.68 1.41
C LEU A 134 -14.11 -3.20 2.78
N ASP A 135 -14.88 -2.11 2.81
CA ASP A 135 -15.44 -1.49 4.03
C ASP A 135 -14.35 -1.15 5.07
N PHE A 136 -13.21 -0.64 4.59
CA PHE A 136 -12.15 -0.06 5.42
C PHE A 136 -12.39 1.43 5.60
N SER A 137 -12.50 1.87 6.84
CA SER A 137 -12.48 3.29 7.17
C SER A 137 -11.04 3.82 7.14
N ILE A 138 -10.90 5.15 7.07
CA ILE A 138 -9.59 5.79 7.21
C ILE A 138 -8.97 5.43 8.57
N ASP A 139 -9.77 5.39 9.65
CA ASP A 139 -9.30 5.05 10.99
C ASP A 139 -8.79 3.61 11.08
N ASP A 140 -9.46 2.66 10.43
CA ASP A 140 -8.97 1.26 10.33
C ASP A 140 -7.57 1.22 9.72
N VAL A 141 -7.38 1.93 8.61
CA VAL A 141 -6.09 1.91 7.91
C VAL A 141 -5.01 2.61 8.71
N LEU A 142 -5.31 3.77 9.29
CA LEU A 142 -4.33 4.51 10.11
C LEU A 142 -3.87 3.64 11.30
N HIS A 143 -4.80 2.98 11.98
CA HIS A 143 -4.48 2.11 13.10
C HIS A 143 -3.69 0.87 12.67
N ALA A 144 -4.13 0.18 11.61
CA ALA A 144 -3.42 -1.00 11.10
C ALA A 144 -2.02 -0.67 10.58
N TYR A 145 -1.84 0.50 9.96
CA TYR A 145 -0.53 0.99 9.54
C TYR A 145 0.39 1.21 10.75
N GLU A 146 -0.09 1.83 11.83
CA GLU A 146 0.72 2.04 13.05
C GLU A 146 1.22 0.71 13.62
N LEU A 147 0.32 -0.26 13.78
CA LEU A 147 0.66 -1.60 14.26
C LEU A 147 1.66 -2.30 13.33
N LYS A 148 1.48 -2.18 12.01
CA LYS A 148 2.38 -2.81 11.04
C LYS A 148 3.74 -2.12 11.00
N ASN A 149 3.79 -0.79 11.13
CA ASN A 149 5.02 -0.01 11.24
C ASN A 149 5.86 -0.46 12.45
N GLU A 150 5.24 -0.59 13.63
CA GLU A 150 5.88 -1.07 14.84
C GLU A 150 6.42 -2.51 14.68
N LYS A 151 5.58 -3.42 14.15
CA LYS A 151 5.97 -4.81 13.84
C LYS A 151 7.15 -4.87 12.87
N ASN A 152 7.21 -3.98 11.88
CA ASN A 152 8.32 -3.93 10.93
C ASN A 152 9.63 -3.43 11.57
N TYR A 153 9.56 -2.47 12.50
CA TYR A 153 10.72 -2.11 13.32
C TYR A 153 11.22 -3.28 14.17
N GLU A 154 10.31 -4.03 14.79
CA GLU A 154 10.67 -5.22 15.57
C GLU A 154 11.33 -6.32 14.73
N ARG A 155 10.78 -6.58 13.53
CA ARG A 155 11.37 -7.54 12.57
C ARG A 155 12.82 -7.19 12.23
N GLN A 156 13.08 -5.93 11.93
CA GLN A 156 14.41 -5.45 11.59
C GLN A 156 15.39 -5.50 12.78
N ARG A 157 14.94 -5.23 14.01
CA ARG A 157 15.77 -5.38 15.22
C ARG A 157 16.15 -6.83 15.52
N ASN A 158 15.32 -7.77 15.08
CA ASN A 158 15.53 -9.20 15.30
C ASN A 158 16.28 -9.89 14.14
N GLY A 159 16.84 -9.13 13.20
CA GLY A 159 17.71 -9.65 12.14
C GLY A 159 16.99 -10.23 10.93
N TYR A 160 15.77 -9.78 10.66
CA TYR A 160 15.10 -10.03 9.38
C TYR A 160 15.75 -9.25 8.23
#